data_AF-A0A2M6VQ70-F1
#
_entry.id   AF-A0A2M6VQ70-F1
#
_cell.length_a   1.000
_cell.length_b   1.000
_cell.length_c   1.000
_cell.angle_alpha   90.00
_cell.angle_beta   90.00
_cell.angle_gamma   90.00
#
_symmetry.space_group_name_H-M   'P 1'
#
loop_
_entity.id
_entity.type
_entity.pdbx_description
1 polymer ?
#
loop_
_entity_poly.entity_id
_entity_poly.type
_entity_poly.pdbx_seq_one_letter_code
_entity_poly.pdbx_strand_id
1 'polypeptide(L)'
;MAIGWLKVIQSVPWSDVISNAPKVADGAKGLWDRMSKKVAADTEASDDVAPTQTAPTHTLEQLQSELAALRSSHLQLETQMLGATELINSLAQQNQDLVQRVDRLQSQMRWLRGAWVLALLVLCAAGLKWAFPSLLGF
;
A
#
# COMPACT_ATOMS: atom_id res chain seq x y z
N MET A 1 2.35 -23.16 -5.47
CA MET A 1 3.37 -22.51 -4.62
C MET A 1 3.17 -21.00 -4.43
N ALA A 2 2.01 -20.41 -4.77
CA ALA A 2 1.77 -18.97 -4.71
C ALA A 2 0.97 -18.48 -3.48
N ILE A 3 0.73 -19.33 -2.48
CA ILE A 3 -0.11 -18.99 -1.29
C ILE A 3 0.75 -18.57 -0.08
N GLY A 4 2.06 -18.80 -0.13
CA GLY A 4 2.97 -18.48 0.98
C GLY A 4 3.14 -16.98 1.24
N TRP A 5 3.24 -16.16 0.19
CA TRP A 5 3.48 -14.71 0.31
C TRP A 5 2.26 -13.96 0.88
N LEU A 6 1.04 -14.41 0.56
CA LEU A 6 -0.20 -13.81 1.10
C LEU A 6 -0.30 -14.02 2.62
N LYS A 7 0.14 -15.19 3.10
CA LYS A 7 0.18 -15.51 4.54
C LYS A 7 1.19 -14.65 5.29
N VAL A 8 2.30 -14.29 4.64
CA VAL A 8 3.31 -13.39 5.18
C VAL A 8 2.75 -11.97 5.31
N ILE A 9 2.10 -11.43 4.28
CA ILE A 9 1.49 -10.09 4.33
C ILE A 9 0.38 -10.00 5.39
N GLN A 10 -0.41 -11.06 5.57
CA GLN A 10 -1.46 -11.10 6.57
C GLN A 10 -0.92 -11.19 8.01
N SER A 11 0.29 -11.73 8.18
CA SER A 11 0.99 -11.77 9.48
C SER A 11 1.65 -10.44 9.86
N VAL A 12 1.67 -9.46 8.96
CA VAL A 12 2.24 -8.14 9.23
C VAL A 12 1.28 -7.34 10.12
N PRO A 13 1.73 -6.81 11.27
CA PRO A 13 0.92 -5.95 12.12
C PRO A 13 0.78 -4.57 11.49
N TRP A 14 -0.21 -4.41 10.61
CA TRP A 14 -0.47 -3.15 9.88
C TRP A 14 -0.67 -1.94 10.81
N SER A 15 -1.18 -2.16 12.02
CA SER A 15 -1.28 -1.13 13.07
C SER A 15 0.09 -0.56 13.47
N ASP A 16 1.11 -1.41 13.59
CA ASP A 16 2.48 -1.01 13.93
C ASP A 16 3.20 -0.40 12.72
N VAL A 17 2.87 -0.86 11.51
CA VAL A 17 3.41 -0.29 10.27
C VAL A 17 2.87 1.13 10.04
N ILE A 18 1.57 1.38 10.28
CA ILE A 18 0.96 2.70 10.09
C ILE A 18 1.45 3.69 11.15
N SER A 19 1.59 3.26 12.40
CA SER A 19 2.11 4.12 13.47
C SER A 19 3.59 4.47 13.29
N ASN A 20 4.40 3.60 12.68
CA ASN A 20 5.80 3.88 12.35
C ASN A 20 6.01 4.40 10.91
N ALA A 21 4.95 4.51 10.10
CA ALA A 21 4.99 4.99 8.72
C ALA A 21 5.74 6.32 8.54
N PRO A 22 5.59 7.37 9.39
CA PRO A 22 6.38 8.60 9.22
C PRO A 22 7.88 8.34 9.31
N LYS A 23 8.34 7.49 10.24
CA LYS A 23 9.76 7.14 10.39
C LYS A 23 10.30 6.33 9.20
N VAL A 24 9.47 5.47 8.63
CA VAL A 24 9.83 4.66 7.45
C VAL A 24 9.86 5.52 6.19
N ALA A 25 8.94 6.49 6.06
CA ALA A 25 8.94 7.48 4.99
C ALA A 25 10.19 8.38 5.04
N ASP A 26 10.58 8.84 6.23
CA ASP A 26 11.81 9.63 6.43
C ASP A 26 13.07 8.81 6.07
N GLY A 27 13.12 7.53 6.45
CA GLY A 27 14.23 6.63 6.09
C GLY A 27 14.33 6.37 4.58
N ALA A 28 13.20 6.17 3.91
CA ALA A 28 13.13 6.02 2.46
C ALA A 28 13.53 7.30 1.73
N LYS A 29 13.08 8.48 2.21
CA LYS A 29 13.49 9.79 1.69
C LYS A 29 15.01 9.98 1.81
N GLY A 30 15.61 9.56 2.93
CA GLY A 30 17.06 9.63 3.12
C GLY A 30 17.87 8.66 2.25
N LEU A 31 17.31 7.53 1.81
CA LEU A 31 17.94 6.68 0.78
C LEU A 31 17.82 7.30 -0.61
N TRP A 32 16.65 7.85 -0.91
CA TRP A 32 16.36 8.51 -2.18
C TRP A 32 17.25 9.74 -2.38
N ASP A 33 17.40 10.59 -1.36
CA ASP A 33 18.28 11.78 -1.40
C ASP A 33 19.76 11.40 -1.52
N ARG A 34 20.18 10.26 -0.95
CA ARG A 34 21.54 9.74 -1.13
C ARG A 34 21.78 9.21 -2.54
N MET A 35 20.78 8.57 -3.13
CA MET A 35 20.85 8.07 -4.49
C MET A 35 20.80 9.21 -5.52
N SER A 36 19.93 10.21 -5.33
CA SER A 36 19.88 11.39 -6.19
C SER A 36 21.16 12.22 -6.10
N LYS A 37 21.73 12.39 -4.90
CA LYS A 37 23.03 13.04 -4.72
C LYS A 37 24.19 12.26 -5.34
N LYS A 38 24.15 10.93 -5.31
CA LYS A 38 25.15 10.09 -6.00
C LYS A 38 25.05 10.23 -7.53
N VAL A 39 23.85 10.23 -8.08
CA VAL A 39 23.61 10.47 -9.52
C VAL A 39 24.09 11.85 -9.95
N ALA A 40 23.91 12.88 -9.11
CA ALA A 40 24.45 14.22 -9.36
C ALA A 40 26.00 14.24 -9.31
N ALA A 41 26.61 13.54 -8.35
CA ALA A 41 28.08 13.48 -8.24
C ALA A 41 28.76 12.69 -9.37
N ASP A 42 28.12 11.64 -9.90
CA ASP A 42 28.61 10.91 -11.08
C ASP A 42 28.43 11.73 -12.39
N THR A 43 27.64 12.82 -12.37
CA THR A 43 27.51 13.75 -13.51
C THR A 43 28.62 14.83 -13.49
N GLU A 44 29.11 15.24 -12.32
CA GLU A 44 30.19 16.24 -12.19
C GLU A 44 31.61 15.67 -12.39
N ALA A 45 31.78 14.34 -12.36
CA ALA A 45 33.08 13.70 -12.59
C ALA A 45 33.43 13.52 -14.08
N SER A 46 32.56 13.94 -15.01
CA SER A 46 32.75 13.75 -16.45
C SER A 46 33.19 15.01 -17.22
N ASP A 47 33.50 16.12 -16.52
CA ASP A 47 33.76 17.43 -17.13
C ASP A 47 35.24 17.74 -17.45
N ASP A 48 36.17 16.77 -17.33
CA ASP A 48 37.59 16.98 -17.71
C ASP A 48 37.96 16.34 -19.06
N VAL A 49 37.22 16.68 -20.13
CA VAL A 49 37.76 16.61 -21.51
C VAL A 49 37.16 17.74 -22.36
N ALA A 50 37.90 18.82 -22.56
CA ALA A 50 37.65 19.79 -23.64
C ALA A 50 38.72 19.64 -24.74
N PRO A 51 38.56 20.23 -25.94
CA PRO A 51 37.44 20.10 -26.88
C PRO A 51 37.99 19.75 -28.29
N THR A 52 37.36 18.83 -29.03
CA THR A 52 37.65 18.70 -30.48
C THR A 52 36.48 19.26 -31.27
N GLN A 53 36.69 20.46 -31.80
CA GLN A 53 35.82 21.10 -32.78
C GLN A 53 35.81 20.29 -34.07
N THR A 54 34.74 19.54 -34.32
CA THR A 54 34.43 19.04 -35.66
C THR A 54 32.92 19.15 -35.90
N ALA A 55 32.56 20.12 -36.74
CA ALA A 55 31.31 20.24 -37.51
C ALA A 55 29.96 20.28 -36.73
N PRO A 56 29.19 21.39 -36.83
CA PRO A 56 27.87 21.52 -36.19
C PRO A 56 26.74 20.66 -36.83
N THR A 57 27.03 19.86 -37.86
CA THR A 57 26.05 19.00 -38.53
C THR A 57 25.99 17.60 -37.92
N HIS A 58 27.12 17.04 -37.48
CA HIS A 58 27.18 15.73 -36.83
C HIS A 58 26.48 15.72 -35.46
N THR A 59 26.56 16.84 -34.74
CA THR A 59 25.96 16.99 -33.40
C THR A 59 24.44 17.07 -33.45
N LEU A 60 23.86 17.72 -34.47
CA LEU A 60 22.40 17.79 -34.63
C LEU A 60 21.78 16.44 -34.97
N GLU A 61 22.40 15.66 -35.86
CA GLU A 61 21.95 14.31 -36.17
C GLU A 61 22.11 13.36 -34.98
N GLN A 62 23.19 13.48 -34.21
CA GLN A 62 23.37 12.75 -32.95
C GLN A 62 22.29 13.10 -31.92
N LEU A 63 22.01 14.40 -31.71
CA LEU A 63 20.95 14.84 -30.80
C LEU A 63 19.56 14.38 -31.23
N GLN A 64 19.27 14.32 -32.54
CA GLN A 64 18.02 13.76 -33.05
C GLN A 64 17.93 12.25 -32.82
N SER A 65 19.03 11.52 -32.99
CA SER A 65 19.09 10.08 -32.70
C SER A 65 18.92 9.77 -31.21
N GLU A 66 19.50 10.59 -30.33
CA GLU A 66 19.31 10.46 -28.88
C GLU A 66 17.88 10.83 -28.46
N LEU A 67 17.29 11.88 -29.03
CA LEU A 67 15.87 12.21 -28.80
C LEU A 67 14.92 11.13 -29.28
N ALA A 68 15.23 10.46 -30.40
CA ALA A 68 14.45 9.34 -30.90
C ALA A 68 14.58 8.11 -29.97
N ALA A 69 15.78 7.84 -29.46
CA ALA A 69 16.03 6.80 -28.46
C ALA A 69 15.36 7.11 -27.10
N LEU A 70 15.37 8.38 -26.67
CA LEU A 70 14.66 8.80 -25.46
C LEU A 70 13.14 8.66 -25.63
N ARG A 71 12.58 9.10 -26.76
CA ARG A 71 11.14 8.94 -27.05
C ARG A 71 10.70 7.49 -27.08
N SER A 72 11.48 6.60 -27.67
CA SER A 72 11.15 5.16 -27.68
C SER A 72 11.17 4.58 -26.26
N SER A 73 12.15 4.97 -25.44
CA SER A 73 12.19 4.58 -24.03
C SER A 73 11.01 5.13 -23.22
N HIS A 74 10.55 6.35 -23.52
CA HIS A 74 9.41 6.99 -22.87
C HIS A 74 8.09 6.30 -23.20
N LEU A 75 7.87 5.97 -24.49
CA LEU A 75 6.71 5.19 -24.92
C LEU A 75 6.72 3.77 -24.33
N GLN A 76 7.89 3.16 -24.19
CA GLN A 76 8.03 1.86 -23.55
C GLN A 76 7.69 1.91 -22.05
N LEU A 77 8.11 2.96 -21.35
CA LEU A 77 7.73 3.22 -19.96
C LEU A 77 6.22 3.49 -19.81
N GLU A 78 5.63 4.29 -20.71
CA GLU A 78 4.18 4.55 -20.70
C GLU A 78 3.38 3.26 -20.92
N THR A 79 3.83 2.39 -21.82
CA THR A 79 3.21 1.07 -22.06
C THR A 79 3.32 0.17 -20.83
N GLN A 80 4.47 0.19 -20.14
CA GLN A 80 4.65 -0.52 -18.87
C GLN A 80 3.77 0.06 -17.75
N MET A 81 3.60 1.38 -17.70
CA MET A 81 2.73 2.04 -16.73
C MET A 81 1.25 1.72 -16.97
N LEU A 82 0.81 1.61 -18.22
CA LEU A 82 -0.54 1.14 -18.58
C LEU A 82 -0.76 -0.32 -18.16
N GLY A 83 0.22 -1.20 -18.37
CA GLY A 83 0.18 -2.58 -17.88
C GLY A 83 0.18 -2.69 -16.35
N ALA A 84 0.93 -1.83 -15.67
CA ALA A 84 0.95 -1.76 -14.20
C ALA A 84 -0.38 -1.22 -13.64
N THR A 85 -1.06 -0.30 -14.34
CA THR A 85 -2.36 0.21 -13.92
C THR A 85 -3.45 -0.86 -14.00
N GLU A 86 -3.42 -1.75 -15.00
CA GLU A 86 -4.32 -2.91 -15.09
C GLU A 86 -4.15 -3.84 -13.87
N LEU A 87 -2.89 -4.14 -13.49
CA LEU A 87 -2.59 -4.98 -12.33
C LEU A 87 -2.99 -4.31 -11.01
N ILE A 88 -2.72 -3.01 -10.84
CA ILE A 88 -3.13 -2.23 -9.67
C ILE A 88 -4.65 -2.18 -9.57
N ASN A 89 -5.36 -2.02 -10.68
CA ASN A 89 -6.82 -2.03 -10.72
C ASN A 89 -7.37 -3.41 -10.34
N SER A 90 -6.75 -4.50 -10.82
CA SER A 90 -7.11 -5.86 -10.41
C SER A 90 -6.91 -6.11 -8.91
N LEU A 91 -5.83 -5.55 -8.33
CA LEU A 91 -5.52 -5.68 -6.91
C LEU A 91 -6.47 -4.85 -6.04
N ALA A 92 -6.87 -3.67 -6.52
CA ALA A 92 -7.88 -2.83 -5.90
C ALA A 92 -9.26 -3.51 -5.91
N GLN A 93 -9.64 -4.10 -7.05
CA GLN A 93 -10.89 -4.86 -7.19
C GLN A 93 -10.92 -6.08 -6.26
N GLN A 94 -9.82 -6.82 -6.16
CA GLN A 94 -9.70 -7.94 -5.21
C GLN A 94 -9.77 -7.50 -3.75
N ASN A 95 -9.13 -6.37 -3.41
CA ASN A 95 -9.22 -5.81 -2.07
C ASN A 95 -10.65 -5.36 -1.72
N GLN A 96 -11.39 -4.77 -2.68
CA GLN A 96 -12.81 -4.43 -2.47
C GLN A 96 -13.66 -5.67 -2.17
N ASP A 97 -13.46 -6.76 -2.92
CA ASP A 97 -14.17 -8.02 -2.69
C ASP A 97 -13.82 -8.65 -1.32
N LEU A 98 -12.55 -8.59 -0.91
CA LEU A 98 -12.11 -9.07 0.39
C LEU A 98 -12.72 -8.25 1.53
N VAL A 99 -12.69 -6.92 1.43
CA VAL A 99 -13.28 -6.02 2.43
C VAL A 99 -14.78 -6.25 2.54
N GLN A 100 -15.49 -6.37 1.42
CA GLN A 100 -16.94 -6.66 1.42
C GLN A 100 -17.28 -7.99 2.10
N ARG A 101 -16.45 -9.03 1.92
CA ARG A 101 -16.63 -10.33 2.59
C ARG A 101 -16.41 -10.22 4.10
N VAL A 102 -15.38 -9.46 4.51
CA VAL A 102 -15.08 -9.20 5.92
C VAL A 102 -16.22 -8.40 6.58
N ASP A 103 -16.75 -7.39 5.91
CA ASP A 103 -17.85 -6.55 6.43
C ASP A 103 -19.12 -7.37 6.71
N ARG A 104 -19.44 -8.34 5.84
CA ARG A 104 -20.58 -9.26 6.07
C ARG A 104 -20.37 -10.09 7.33
N LEU A 105 -19.18 -10.64 7.53
CA LEU A 105 -18.85 -11.43 8.72
C LEU A 105 -18.88 -10.57 9.99
N GLN A 106 -18.34 -9.34 9.93
CA GLN A 106 -18.36 -8.41 11.07
C GLN A 106 -19.79 -7.95 11.40
N SER A 107 -20.66 -7.78 10.40
CA SER A 107 -22.09 -7.46 10.61
C SER A 107 -22.80 -8.59 11.36
N GLN A 108 -22.63 -9.84 10.92
CA GLN A 108 -23.20 -11.00 11.60
C GLN A 108 -22.68 -11.14 13.04
N MET A 109 -21.37 -10.94 13.25
CA MET A 109 -20.76 -10.99 14.58
C MET A 109 -21.30 -9.92 15.52
N ARG A 110 -21.53 -8.69 15.02
CA ARG A 110 -22.15 -7.61 15.79
C ARG A 110 -23.58 -7.96 16.20
N TRP A 111 -24.34 -8.56 15.30
CA TRP A 111 -25.72 -8.98 15.57
C TRP A 111 -25.77 -10.10 16.62
N LEU A 112 -24.92 -11.12 16.50
CA LEU A 112 -24.78 -12.18 17.50
C LEU A 112 -24.39 -11.60 18.87
N ARG A 113 -23.41 -10.69 18.93
CA ARG A 113 -23.05 -10.02 20.19
C ARG A 113 -24.23 -9.26 20.79
N GLY A 114 -24.98 -8.52 19.98
CA GLY A 114 -26.19 -7.82 20.43
C GLY A 114 -27.24 -8.78 21.00
N ALA A 115 -27.48 -9.90 20.32
CA ALA A 115 -28.40 -10.94 20.77
C ALA A 115 -27.96 -11.56 22.10
N TRP A 116 -26.67 -11.87 22.27
CA TRP A 116 -26.13 -12.39 23.53
C TRP A 116 -26.27 -11.38 24.68
N VAL A 117 -25.98 -10.11 24.44
CA VAL A 117 -26.15 -9.05 25.45
C VAL A 117 -27.61 -8.91 25.87
N LEU A 118 -28.54 -8.92 24.90
CA LEU A 118 -29.98 -8.89 25.18
C LEU A 118 -30.45 -10.12 25.96
N ALA A 119 -30.02 -11.31 25.56
CA ALA A 119 -30.36 -12.55 26.25
C ALA A 119 -29.87 -12.54 27.70
N LEU A 120 -28.64 -12.05 27.94
CA LEU A 120 -28.07 -11.92 29.28
C LEU A 120 -28.84 -10.89 30.12
N LEU A 121 -29.23 -9.75 29.53
CA LEU A 121 -30.07 -8.76 30.21
C LEU A 121 -31.44 -9.32 30.62
N VAL A 122 -32.11 -10.05 29.72
CA VAL A 122 -33.39 -10.71 30.01
C VAL A 122 -33.23 -11.74 31.12
N LEU A 123 -32.17 -12.55 31.07
CA LEU A 123 -31.88 -13.54 32.10
C LEU A 123 -31.61 -12.89 33.47
N CYS A 124 -30.84 -11.80 33.50
CA CYS A 124 -30.62 -11.01 34.71
C CYS A 124 -31.93 -10.43 35.25
N ALA A 125 -32.78 -9.85 34.40
CA ALA A 125 -34.07 -9.30 34.82
C ALA A 125 -35.03 -10.38 35.34
N ALA A 126 -35.07 -11.54 34.69
CA ALA A 126 -35.87 -12.68 35.13
C ALA A 126 -35.35 -13.24 36.46
N GLY A 127 -34.03 -13.40 36.61
CA GLY A 127 -33.39 -13.80 37.86
C GLY A 127 -33.68 -12.82 38.99
N LEU A 128 -33.65 -11.50 38.71
CA LEU A 128 -34.02 -10.48 39.69
C LEU A 128 -35.49 -10.60 40.09
N LYS A 129 -36.41 -10.80 39.13
CA LYS A 129 -37.84 -11.05 39.40
C LYS A 129 -38.09 -12.33 40.20
N TRP A 130 -37.24 -13.35 40.07
CA TRP A 130 -37.36 -14.61 40.80
C TRP A 130 -36.75 -14.51 42.21
N ALA A 131 -35.66 -13.75 42.36
CA ALA A 131 -35.00 -13.49 43.63
C ALA A 131 -35.74 -12.48 44.52
N PHE A 132 -36.46 -11.53 43.91
CA PHE A 132 -37.24 -10.53 44.65
C PHE A 132 -38.33 -11.13 45.57
N PRO A 133 -39.18 -12.08 45.12
CA PRO A 133 -40.16 -12.72 45.99
C PRO A 133 -39.53 -13.69 47.00
N SER A 134 -38.38 -14.32 46.71
CA SER A 134 -37.70 -15.21 47.67
C SER A 134 -36.98 -14.46 48.79
N LEU A 135 -36.69 -13.17 48.61
CA LEU A 135 -36.15 -12.28 49.66
C LEU A 135 -37.23 -11.58 50.50
N LEU A 136 -38.50 -11.64 50.10
CA LEU A 136 -39.62 -10.93 50.75
C LEU A 136 -40.72 -11.83 51.36
N GLY A 137 -40.67 -13.16 51.21
CA GLY A 137 -41.40 -14.10 52.08
C GLY A 137 -40.54 -14.44 53.31
N PHE A 138 -40.97 -14.43 54.58
CA PHE A 138 -42.20 -14.96 55.18
C PHE A 138 -42.61 -16.33 54.65
#